data_AF-A0AB34KSP3-F1
#
_entry.id   AF-A0AB34KSP3-F1
#
_cell.length_a   1.000
_cell.length_b   1.000
_cell.length_c   1.000
_cell.angle_alpha   90.00
_cell.angle_beta   90.00
_cell.angle_gamma   90.00
#
_symmetry.space_group_name_H-M   'P 1'
#
loop_
_entity.id
_entity.type
_entity.pdbx_description
1 polymer ?
#
loop_
_entity_poly.entity_id
_entity_poly.type
_entity_poly.pdbx_seq_one_letter_code
_entity_poly.pdbx_strand_id
1 'polypeptide(L)' 'MNRYRAGGPSKASASTLCQKCLKRGHFSYECTASQQDRPYISRPSRTQQLLNPKLAPKITNTAPKDETPK' A
#
# COMPACT_ATOMS: atom_id res chain seq x y z
N MET A 1 19.74 -2.26 -0.46
CA MET A 1 19.37 -2.87 -1.76
C MET A 1 18.12 -2.19 -2.32
N ASN A 2 18.28 -1.30 -3.31
CA ASN A 2 17.13 -0.76 -4.04
C ASN A 2 16.59 -1.83 -5.00
N ARG A 3 15.53 -2.52 -4.58
CA ARG A 3 14.75 -3.39 -5.48
C ARG A 3 13.95 -2.50 -6.42
N TYR A 4 14.58 -2.01 -7.49
CA TYR A 4 13.82 -1.56 -8.66
C TYR A 4 13.18 -2.82 -9.24
N ARG A 5 11.87 -2.99 -8.99
CA ARG A 5 11.10 -4.10 -9.57
C ARG A 5 11.21 -3.96 -11.10
N ALA A 6 11.65 -5.05 -11.75
CA ALA A 6 11.53 -5.20 -13.19
C ALA A 6 10.11 -4.86 -13.63
N GLY A 7 10.01 -4.10 -14.73
CA GLY A 7 8.81 -3.40 -15.18
C GLY A 7 7.51 -4.18 -14.93
N GLY A 8 6.58 -3.55 -14.20
CA GLY A 8 5.25 -4.09 -13.97
C GLY A 8 4.45 -4.21 -15.28
N PRO A 9 3.30 -4.90 -15.23
CA PRO A 9 2.45 -5.10 -16.40
C PRO A 9 2.05 -3.76 -17.04
N SER A 10 2.12 -3.68 -18.36
CA SER A 10 1.86 -2.45 -19.13
C SER A 10 0.40 -1.98 -19.11
N LYS A 11 -0.53 -2.83 -18.63
CA LYS A 11 -1.95 -2.50 -18.48
C LYS A 11 -2.40 -2.83 -17.05
N ALA A 12 -3.23 -1.94 -16.51
CA ALA A 12 -3.80 -2.13 -15.18
C ALA A 12 -4.73 -3.35 -15.18
N SER A 13 -4.58 -4.20 -14.17
CA SER A 13 -5.58 -5.25 -13.92
C SER A 13 -6.87 -4.63 -13.37
N ALA A 14 -7.99 -5.35 -13.48
CA ALA A 14 -9.24 -4.94 -12.82
C ALA A 14 -9.11 -4.79 -11.29
N SER A 15 -8.10 -5.42 -10.68
CA SER A 15 -7.79 -5.30 -9.25
C SER A 15 -6.86 -4.13 -8.90
N THR A 16 -6.23 -3.50 -9.89
CA THR A 16 -5.29 -2.39 -9.69
C THR A 16 -6.02 -1.18 -9.13
N LEU A 17 -5.64 -0.71 -7.93
CA LEU A 17 -6.25 0.41 -7.24
C LEU A 17 -5.41 1.69 -7.46
N CYS A 18 -6.05 2.73 -7.99
CA CYS A 18 -5.42 4.03 -8.23
C CYS A 18 -5.23 4.81 -6.92
N GLN A 19 -3.99 5.23 -6.62
CA GLN A 19 -3.68 5.98 -5.39
C GLN A 19 -4.26 7.41 -5.35
N LYS A 20 -4.70 7.97 -6.48
CA LYS A 20 -5.22 9.34 -6.56
C LYS A 20 -6.73 9.40 -6.29
N CYS A 21 -7.50 8.56 -6.95
CA CYS A 21 -8.97 8.56 -6.86
C CYS A 21 -9.54 7.34 -6.13
N LEU A 22 -8.70 6.37 -5.75
CA LEU A 22 -9.06 5.14 -5.05
C LEU A 22 -10.04 4.21 -5.80
N LYS A 23 -10.26 4.47 -7.10
CA LYS A 23 -11.00 3.58 -7.99
C LYS A 23 -10.07 2.50 -8.56
N ARG A 24 -10.68 1.39 -9.00
CA ARG A 24 -9.96 0.27 -9.62
C ARG A 24 -9.90 0.38 -11.14
N GLY A 25 -8.99 -0.36 -11.76
CA GLY A 25 -8.94 -0.57 -13.22
C GLY A 25 -7.99 0.35 -13.99
N HIS A 26 -7.22 1.19 -13.31
CA HIS A 26 -6.19 2.05 -13.94
C HIS A 26 -5.04 2.35 -12.99
N PHE A 27 -3.88 2.67 -13.54
CA PHE A 27 -2.74 3.12 -12.75
C PHE A 27 -2.86 4.62 -12.39
N SER A 28 -2.13 5.05 -11.37
CA SER A 28 -2.15 6.46 -10.91
C SER A 28 -1.67 7.47 -11.96
N TYR A 29 -0.86 7.03 -12.94
CA TYR A 29 -0.40 7.89 -14.04
C TYR A 29 -1.46 8.09 -15.14
N GLU A 30 -2.46 7.21 -15.24
CA GLU A 30 -3.57 7.30 -16.22
C GLU A 30 -4.82 7.96 -15.61
N CYS A 31 -4.75 8.39 -14.35
CA CYS A 31 -5.92 8.87 -13.62
C CYS A 31 -6.35 10.26 -14.11
N THR A 32 -7.55 10.33 -14.69
CA THR A 32 -8.20 11.54 -15.21
C THR A 32 -9.06 12.27 -14.17
N ALA A 33 -9.15 11.77 -12.93
CA ALA A 33 -9.96 12.38 -11.89
C ALA A 33 -9.46 13.80 -11.55
N SER A 34 -10.39 14.76 -11.60
CA SER A 34 -10.20 16.13 -11.13
C SER A 34 -9.77 16.14 -9.67
N GLN A 35 -9.07 17.19 -9.23
CA GLN A 35 -8.69 17.33 -7.82
C GLN A 35 -9.89 17.33 -6.87
N GLN A 36 -11.04 17.85 -7.31
CA GLN A 36 -12.27 17.89 -6.51
C GLN A 36 -12.89 16.50 -6.31
N ASP A 37 -12.75 15.61 -7.29
CA ASP A 37 -13.28 14.24 -7.22
C ASP A 37 -12.39 13.29 -6.42
N ARG A 38 -11.21 13.75 -5.99
CA ARG A 38 -10.27 12.91 -5.23
C ARG A 38 -10.74 12.82 -3.79
N PRO A 39 -11.06 11.61 -3.30
CA PRO A 39 -11.52 11.46 -1.93
C PRO A 39 -10.41 11.90 -0.97
N TYR A 40 -10.68 12.94 -0.18
CA TYR A 40 -9.82 13.29 0.94
C TYR A 40 -10.18 12.37 2.11
N ILE A 41 -9.47 11.25 2.22
CA ILE A 41 -9.62 10.34 3.34
C ILE A 41 -8.50 10.66 4.34
N SER A 42 -8.87 11.04 5.56
CA SER A 42 -7.90 11.24 6.63
C SER A 42 -7.12 9.95 6.86
N ARG A 43 -5.81 10.00 6.63
CA ARG A 43 -4.93 8.87 6.95
C ARG A 43 -4.80 8.82 8.47
N PRO A 44 -5.20 7.73 9.15
CA PRO A 44 -5.03 7.65 10.60
C PRO A 44 -3.54 7.77 10.92
N SER A 45 -3.21 8.59 11.91
CA SER A 45 -1.83 8.76 12.36
C SER A 45 -1.27 7.42 12.85
N ARG A 46 0.06 7.27 12.85
CA ARG A 46 0.71 6.05 13.36
C ARG A 46 0.26 5.73 14.79
N THR A 47 0.11 6.75 15.64
CA THR A 47 -0.40 6.60 17.00
C THR A 47 -1.85 6.11 17.00
N GLN A 48 -2.72 6.69 16.16
CA GLN A 48 -4.11 6.28 16.03
C GLN A 48 -4.29 4.88 15.45
N GLN A 49 -3.37 4.43 14.60
CA GLN A 49 -3.34 3.04 14.11
C GLN A 49 -2.98 2.07 15.23
N LEU A 50 -1.99 2.41 16.07
CA LEU A 50 -1.53 1.57 17.18
C LEU A 50 -2.53 1.49 18.34
N LEU A 51 -3.41 2.48 18.48
CA LEU A 51 -4.53 2.43 19.44
C LEU A 51 -5.58 1.36 19.07
N ASN A 52 -5.59 0.87 17.82
CA ASN A 52 -6.47 -0.23 17.44
C ASN A 52 -5.85 -1.57 17.89
N PRO A 53 -6.45 -2.29 18.85
CA PRO A 53 -5.91 -3.56 19.33
C PRO A 53 -5.86 -4.64 18.23
N LYS A 54 -6.67 -4.50 17.17
CA LYS A 54 -6.68 -5.39 16.00
C LYS A 54 -5.48 -5.18 15.06
N LEU A 55 -4.90 -3.98 15.04
CA LEU A 55 -3.76 -3.62 14.18
C LEU A 55 -2.44 -3.59 14.94
N ALA A 56 -2.49 -3.73 16.27
CA ALA A 56 -1.32 -3.83 17.12
C ALA A 56 -0.47 -5.05 16.68
N PRO A 57 0.81 -4.84 16.32
CA PRO A 57 1.68 -5.96 15.97
C PRO A 57 1.84 -6.86 17.19
N LYS A 58 1.69 -8.17 16.99
CA LYS A 58 1.99 -9.17 18.02
C LYS A 58 3.50 -9.13 18.27
N ILE A 59 3.89 -8.63 19.44
CA ILE A 59 5.29 -8.58 19.85
C ILE A 59 5.68 -10.02 20.23
N THR A 60 6.23 -10.77 19.28
CA THR A 60 6.77 -12.11 19.55
C THR A 60 8.21 -11.98 19.99
N ASN A 61 8.54 -12.44 21.21
CA ASN A 61 9.90 -12.46 21.76
C ASN A 61 10.85 -13.45 21.06
N THR A 62 10.40 -14.14 20.01
CA THR A 62 11.24 -14.98 19.18
C THR A 62 12.03 -14.09 18.21
N ALA A 63 13.34 -13.99 18.44
CA ALA A 63 14.25 -13.39 17.47
C ALA A 63 13.99 -14.00 16.08
N PRO A 64 13.90 -13.19 15.01
CA PRO A 64 13.73 -13.72 13.66
C PRO A 64 14.93 -14.64 13.38
N LYS A 65 14.65 -15.93 13.15
CA LYS A 65 15.69 -16.87 12.74
C LYS A 65 16.17 -16.42 11.37
N ASP A 66 17.46 -16.16 11.27
CA ASP A 66 18.13 -15.73 10.05
C ASP A 66 18.23 -16.95 9.12
N GLU A 67 17.18 -17.20 8.34
CA GLU A 67 17.15 -18.30 7.38
C GLU A 67 17.85 -17.84 6.11
N THR A 68 19.17 -17.92 6.12
CA THR A 68 20.00 -17.70 4.94
C THR A 68 19.88 -18.92 4.02
N PRO A 69 19.33 -18.78 2.79
CA PRO A 69 19.38 -19.87 1.81
C PRO A 69 20.82 -19.97 1.29
N LYS A 70 21.39 -21.17 1.40
CA LYS A 70 22.72 -21.55 0.91
C LYS A 70 22.76 -21.69 -0.62
#